data_AF-A0A1J5ISZ3-F1
#
_entry.id   AF-A0A1J5ISZ3-F1
#
_cell.length_a   1.000
_cell.length_b   1.000
_cell.length_c   1.000
_cell.angle_alpha   90.00
_cell.angle_beta   90.00
_cell.angle_gamma   90.00
#
_symmetry.space_group_name_H-M   'P 1'
#
loop_
_entity.id
_entity.type
_entity.pdbx_description
1 polymer ?
#
loop_
_entity_poly.entity_id
_entity_poly.type
_entity_poly.pdbx_seq_one_letter_code
_entity_poly.pdbx_strand_id
1 'polypeptide(L)'
;MSQPETDVWIRIECLPLPGSPWPAKILFWNPATETLQGEGVADVLQLLDEAVAKGFVSGSTFSHFEIVHPLQKPSELAAVLGQHYWLIPQPVSAPDQPEPTWLH
;
A
#
# COMPACT_ATOMS: atom_id res chain seq x y z
N MET A 1 -25.07 2.31 -18.25
CA MET A 1 -25.00 2.06 -16.80
C MET A 1 -23.53 1.93 -16.47
N SER A 2 -22.94 2.95 -15.85
CA SER A 2 -21.54 2.91 -15.43
C SER A 2 -21.43 1.91 -14.28
N GLN A 3 -20.66 0.84 -14.45
CA GLN A 3 -20.30 -0.05 -13.35
C GLN A 3 -19.68 0.81 -12.23
N PRO A 4 -20.09 0.65 -10.97
CA PRO A 4 -19.47 1.40 -9.87
C PRO A 4 -17.97 1.08 -9.85
N GLU A 5 -17.14 2.11 -9.71
CA GLU A 5 -15.67 2.04 -9.67
C GLU A 5 -15.12 1.36 -8.38
N THR A 6 -15.88 0.42 -7.81
CA THR A 6 -15.60 -0.26 -6.53
C THR A 6 -14.61 -1.42 -6.64
N ASP A 7 -14.23 -1.81 -7.86
CA ASP A 7 -13.45 -3.03 -8.13
C ASP A 7 -11.94 -2.79 -8.34
N VAL A 8 -11.45 -1.57 -8.12
CA VAL A 8 -10.00 -1.30 -8.29
C VAL A 8 -9.24 -1.79 -7.06
N TRP A 9 -8.75 -3.02 -7.15
CA TRP A 9 -7.76 -3.55 -6.21
C TRP A 9 -6.36 -3.37 -6.77
N ILE A 10 -5.41 -3.11 -5.87
CA ILE A 10 -4.00 -2.95 -6.19
C ILE A 10 -3.23 -3.94 -5.34
N ARG A 11 -2.59 -4.93 -5.97
CA ARG A 11 -1.56 -5.74 -5.33
C ARG A 11 -0.30 -4.89 -5.22
N ILE A 12 0.24 -4.77 -4.02
CA ILE A 12 1.47 -4.04 -3.73
C ILE A 12 2.47 -5.05 -3.21
N GLU A 13 3.51 -5.30 -4.00
CA GLU A 13 4.67 -6.05 -3.52
C GLU A 13 5.60 -5.10 -2.78
N CYS A 14 5.83 -5.36 -1.50
CA CYS A 14 6.67 -4.59 -0.61
C CYS A 14 8.02 -5.30 -0.45
N LEU A 15 9.03 -4.80 -1.13
CA LEU A 15 10.40 -5.30 -1.03
C LEU A 15 11.17 -4.43 -0.03
N PRO A 16 11.75 -4.99 1.04
CA PRO A 16 12.35 -4.18 2.09
C PRO A 16 13.59 -3.45 1.59
N LEU A 17 13.74 -2.20 2.00
CA LEU A 17 14.94 -1.40 1.74
C LEU A 17 16.17 -2.01 2.45
N PRO A 18 17.39 -1.78 1.96
CA PRO A 18 18.61 -2.21 2.64
C PRO A 18 18.66 -1.72 4.10
N GLY A 19 18.82 -2.64 5.05
CA GLY A 19 18.86 -2.32 6.48
C GLY A 19 17.49 -2.14 7.16
N SER A 20 16.39 -2.28 6.42
CA SER A 20 15.05 -2.32 6.97
C SER A 20 14.87 -3.58 7.83
N PRO A 21 14.31 -3.48 9.05
CA PRO A 21 14.03 -4.65 9.89
C PRO A 21 12.79 -5.43 9.43
N TRP A 22 12.06 -4.93 8.44
CA TRP A 22 10.80 -5.48 8.01
C TRP A 22 10.97 -6.52 6.91
N PRO A 23 10.22 -7.65 6.93
CA PRO A 23 10.29 -8.66 5.88
C PRO A 23 9.52 -8.24 4.62
N ALA A 24 9.87 -8.85 3.48
CA ALA A 24 9.08 -8.72 2.26
C ALA A 24 7.65 -9.22 2.47
N LYS A 25 6.68 -8.55 1.84
CA LYS A 25 5.26 -8.91 1.95
C LYS A 25 4.46 -8.47 0.73
N ILE A 26 3.29 -9.05 0.59
CA ILE A 26 2.31 -8.67 -0.43
C ILE A 26 1.09 -8.11 0.30
N LEU A 27 0.68 -6.91 -0.13
CA LEU A 27 -0.54 -6.25 0.34
C LEU A 27 -1.52 -6.13 -0.81
N PHE A 28 -2.81 -6.09 -0.48
CA PHE A 28 -3.88 -5.77 -1.40
C PHE A 28 -4.62 -4.56 -0.86
N TRP A 29 -4.68 -3.51 -1.67
CA TRP A 29 -5.28 -2.24 -1.28
C TRP A 29 -6.41 -1.87 -2.22
N ASN A 30 -7.53 -1.45 -1.65
CA ASN A 30 -8.65 -0.85 -2.36
C ASN A 30 -8.83 0.59 -1.86
N PRO A 31 -8.49 1.62 -2.67
CA PRO A 31 -8.66 3.02 -2.28
C PRO A 31 -10.12 3.44 -2.09
N ALA A 32 -11.05 2.82 -2.84
CA ALA A 32 -12.46 3.20 -2.81
C ALA A 32 -13.15 2.76 -1.50
N THR A 33 -12.73 1.63 -0.95
CA THR A 33 -13.24 1.10 0.33
C THR A 33 -12.26 1.30 1.49
N GLU A 34 -11.15 2.03 1.25
CA GLU A 34 -10.07 2.26 2.21
C GLU A 34 -9.56 0.97 2.86
N THR A 35 -9.63 -0.14 2.11
CA THR A 35 -9.39 -1.47 2.65
C THR A 35 -7.98 -1.92 2.31
N LEU A 36 -7.24 -2.37 3.32
CA LEU A 36 -5.93 -2.99 3.16
C LEU A 36 -5.97 -4.42 3.71
N GLN A 37 -5.41 -5.36 2.96
CA GLN A 37 -5.38 -6.78 3.29
C GLN A 37 -4.02 -7.39 2.93
N GLY A 38 -3.74 -8.59 3.42
CA GLY A 38 -2.50 -9.32 3.14
C GLY A 38 -1.72 -9.69 4.41
N GLU A 39 -0.57 -10.33 4.20
CA GLU A 39 0.25 -10.82 5.29
C GLU A 39 0.94 -9.68 6.04
N GLY A 40 0.81 -9.66 7.37
CA GLY A 40 1.38 -8.61 8.22
C GLY A 40 0.77 -7.22 7.94
N VAL A 41 -0.50 -7.18 7.53
CA VAL A 41 -1.26 -5.94 7.34
C VAL A 41 -1.45 -5.17 8.66
N ALA A 42 -1.54 -5.86 9.80
CA ALA A 42 -1.67 -5.22 11.11
C ALA A 42 -0.48 -4.29 11.42
N ASP A 43 0.74 -4.73 11.12
CA ASP A 43 1.94 -3.92 11.29
C ASP A 43 1.91 -2.68 10.40
N VAL A 44 1.40 -2.84 9.17
CA VAL A 44 1.29 -1.74 8.22
C VAL A 44 0.26 -0.73 8.69
N LEU A 45 -0.91 -1.18 9.14
CA LEU A 45 -1.93 -0.29 9.70
C LEU A 45 -1.38 0.50 10.89
N GLN A 46 -0.59 -0.13 11.76
CA GLN A 46 0.10 0.58 12.84
C GLN A 46 1.05 1.68 12.31
N LEU A 47 1.85 1.41 11.27
CA LEU A 47 2.71 2.42 10.65
C LEU A 47 1.91 3.59 10.07
N LEU A 48 0.74 3.31 9.46
CA LEU A 48 -0.15 4.34 8.95
C LEU A 48 -0.73 5.19 10.08
N ASP A 49 -1.18 4.57 11.17
CA ASP A 49 -1.73 5.26 12.33
C ASP A 49 -0.67 6.16 13.00
N GLU A 50 0.56 5.67 13.13
CA GLU A 50 1.69 6.46 13.65
C GLU A 50 2.01 7.67 12.74
N ALA A 51 1.98 7.48 11.42
CA ALA A 51 2.20 8.55 10.46
C ALA A 51 1.08 9.62 10.50
N VAL A 52 -0.18 9.19 10.64
CA VAL A 52 -1.34 10.08 10.80
C VAL A 52 -1.27 10.83 12.13
N ALA A 53 -0.94 10.15 13.22
CA ALA A 53 -0.81 10.79 14.54
C ALA A 53 0.33 11.82 14.56
N LYS A 54 1.42 11.57 13.82
CA LYS A 54 2.52 12.51 13.62
C LYS A 54 2.14 13.64 12.65
N GLY A 55 1.20 13.39 11.74
CA GLY A 55 0.73 14.31 10.69
C GLY A 55 1.66 14.42 9.47
N PHE A 56 2.84 13.78 9.50
CA PHE A 56 3.79 13.81 8.41
C PHE A 56 4.79 12.66 8.44
N VAL A 57 5.39 12.40 7.29
CA VAL A 57 6.55 11.53 7.13
C VAL A 57 7.70 12.27 6.47
N SER A 58 8.91 11.77 6.70
CA SER A 58 10.15 12.35 6.22
C SER A 58 11.08 11.22 5.83
N GLY A 59 11.51 11.22 4.57
CA GLY A 59 12.34 10.16 4.00
C GLY A 59 13.68 10.71 3.51
N SER A 60 14.58 9.82 3.11
CA SER A 60 15.86 10.22 2.49
C SER A 60 15.67 10.97 1.18
N THR A 61 14.53 10.80 0.51
CA THR A 61 14.22 11.38 -0.80
C THR A 61 13.23 12.56 -0.75
N PHE A 62 12.57 12.80 0.39
CA PHE A 62 11.60 13.88 0.57
C PHE A 62 11.71 14.45 1.99
N SER A 63 11.83 15.78 2.10
CA SER A 63 12.10 16.46 3.38
C SER A 63 10.90 16.41 4.34
N HIS A 64 9.69 16.53 3.81
CA HIS A 64 8.44 16.53 4.58
C HIS A 64 7.27 16.22 3.65
N PHE A 65 6.43 15.25 4.02
CA PHE A 65 5.23 14.89 3.29
C PHE A 65 4.07 14.75 4.30
N GLU A 66 3.03 15.57 4.14
CA GLU A 66 1.87 15.55 5.03
C GLU A 66 1.06 14.27 4.85
N ILE A 67 0.60 13.69 5.97
CA ILE A 67 -0.20 12.47 6.00
C ILE A 67 -1.49 12.75 6.75
N VAL A 68 -2.62 12.49 6.11
CA VAL A 68 -3.97 12.77 6.65
C VAL A 68 -4.89 11.58 6.43
N HIS A 69 -4.95 11.05 5.21
CA HIS A 69 -5.83 9.94 4.81
C HIS A 69 -5.04 8.93 3.93
N PRO A 70 -4.08 8.19 4.50
CA PRO A 70 -3.19 7.34 3.73
C PRO A 70 -3.91 6.21 3.00
N LEU A 71 -5.03 5.70 3.52
CA LEU A 71 -5.81 4.65 2.85
C LEU A 71 -6.69 5.16 1.70
N GLN A 72 -6.89 6.47 1.58
CA GLN A 72 -7.62 7.12 0.48
C GLN A 72 -6.68 7.62 -0.61
N LYS A 73 -5.49 8.12 -0.23
CA LYS A 73 -4.56 8.78 -1.16
C LYS A 73 -3.36 7.89 -1.49
N PRO A 74 -3.18 7.44 -2.76
CA PRO A 74 -2.08 6.58 -3.14
C PRO A 74 -0.70 7.15 -2.78
N SER A 75 -0.53 8.46 -2.92
CA SER A 75 0.73 9.15 -2.62
C SER A 75 1.08 9.12 -1.14
N GLU A 76 0.09 9.24 -0.25
CA GLU A 76 0.30 9.16 1.19
C GLU A 76 0.65 7.74 1.62
N LEU A 77 -0.09 6.72 1.14
CA LEU A 77 0.25 5.32 1.37
C LEU A 77 1.68 5.00 0.92
N ALA A 78 2.04 5.43 -0.29
CA ALA A 78 3.37 5.23 -0.84
C ALA A 78 4.45 5.97 -0.04
N ALA A 79 4.17 7.16 0.50
CA ALA A 79 5.12 7.91 1.32
C ALA A 79 5.38 7.22 2.67
N VAL A 80 4.35 6.64 3.30
CA VAL A 80 4.54 5.89 4.55
C VAL A 80 5.31 4.59 4.29
N LEU A 81 4.83 3.75 3.37
CA LEU A 81 5.48 2.47 3.07
C LEU A 81 6.87 2.64 2.44
N GLY A 82 7.07 3.69 1.64
CA GLY A 82 8.33 4.01 0.97
C GLY A 82 9.49 4.34 1.91
N GLN A 83 9.22 4.58 3.20
CA GLN A 83 10.29 4.69 4.21
C GLN A 83 10.97 3.35 4.54
N HIS A 84 10.30 2.24 4.23
CA HIS A 84 10.73 0.89 4.62
C HIS A 84 10.84 -0.08 3.44
N TYR A 85 10.16 0.20 2.33
CA TYR A 85 10.06 -0.70 1.18
C TYR A 85 10.21 0.02 -0.17
N TRP A 86 10.71 -0.69 -1.17
CA TRP A 86 10.35 -0.46 -2.56
C TRP A 86 8.97 -1.07 -2.83
N LEU A 87 8.13 -0.32 -3.54
CA LEU A 87 6.74 -0.70 -3.82
C LEU A 87 6.58 -1.01 -5.30
N ILE A 88 6.01 -2.17 -5.61
CA ILE A 88 5.65 -2.56 -6.98
C ILE A 88 4.13 -2.73 -7.02
N PRO A 89 3.39 -1.72 -7.50
CA PRO A 89 1.94 -1.79 -7.62
C PRO A 89 1.51 -2.48 -8.91
N GLN A 90 0.52 -3.36 -8.82
CA GLN A 90 -0.13 -4.01 -9.96
C GLN A 90 -1.65 -4.00 -9.77
N PRO A 91 -2.44 -3.54 -10.75
CA PRO A 91 -3.89 -3.63 -10.67
C PRO A 91 -4.34 -5.09 -10.72
N VAL A 92 -5.28 -5.46 -9.85
CA VAL A 92 -5.88 -6.80 -9.78
C VAL A 92 -7.39 -6.67 -9.62
N SER A 93 -8.15 -7.71 -9.98
CA SER A 93 -9.61 -7.69 -9.86
C SER A 93 -10.11 -7.94 -8.44
N ALA A 94 -9.33 -8.65 -7.62
CA ALA A 94 -9.63 -8.94 -6.22
C ALA A 94 -8.34 -9.37 -5.47
N PRO A 95 -8.34 -9.32 -4.12
CA PRO A 95 -7.32 -9.98 -3.31
C PRO A 95 -7.26 -11.48 -3.63
N ASP A 96 -6.07 -12.07 -3.64
CA ASP A 96 -5.86 -13.53 -3.78
C ASP A 96 -6.41 -14.21 -5.04
N GLN A 97 -6.77 -13.48 -6.11
CA GLN A 97 -6.98 -14.13 -7.40
C GLN A 97 -5.61 -14.35 -8.08
N PRO A 98 -5.21 -15.61 -8.35
CA PRO A 98 -4.11 -15.84 -9.27
C PRO A 98 -4.49 -15.23 -10.62
N GLU A 99 -3.57 -14.53 -11.28
CA GLU A 99 -3.81 -14.04 -12.64
C GLU A 99 -4.43 -15.17 -13.49
N PRO A 100 -5.46 -14.88 -14.30
CA PRO A 100 -5.89 -15.84 -15.30
C PRO A 100 -4.69 -16.08 -16.21
N THR A 101 -4.08 -17.25 -16.06
CA THR A 101 -2.94 -17.71 -16.86
C THR A 101 -3.46 -17.98 -18.26
N TRP A 102 -3.48 -16.95 -19.12
CA TRP A 102 -3.77 -17.08 -20.55
C TRP A 102 -2.59 -17.68 -21.31
N LEU A 103 -2.04 -18.79 -20.81
CA LEU A 103 -1.01 -19.58 -21.49
C LEU A 103 -1.43 -21.05 -21.48
N HIS A 104 -2.18 -21.43 -22.51
CA HIS A 104 -2.34 -22.80 -22.99
C HIS A 104 -1.96 -22.85 -24.47
#